data_AF-A0A925KBS2-F1
#
_entry.id   AF-A0A925KBS2-F1
#
_cell.length_a   1.000
_cell.length_b   1.000
_cell.length_c   1.000
_cell.angle_alpha   90.00
_cell.angle_beta   90.00
_cell.angle_gamma   90.00
#
_symmetry.space_group_name_H-M   'P 1'
#
loop_
_entity.id
_entity.type
_entity.pdbx_description
1 polymer ?
#
loop_
_entity_poly.entity_id
_entity_poly.type
_entity_poly.pdbx_seq_one_letter_code
_entity_poly.pdbx_strand_id
1 'polypeptide(L)'
;AALFMTIRHAVLPLLAVALVLWLALAPAQQAVIVAFAALPTASSAYVLAVRMGGHGGFVAGLVTLSTLIAMAGLPLALALLRALA
;
A
#
# COMPACT_ATOMS: atom_id res chain seq x y z
N ALA A 1 -2.94 3.60 14.99
CA ALA A 1 -3.73 3.22 13.79
C ALA A 1 -3.46 4.17 12.61
N ALA A 2 -3.71 5.48 12.76
CA ALA A 2 -3.52 6.47 11.70
C ALA A 2 -2.12 6.42 11.04
N LEU A 3 -1.05 6.41 11.84
CA LEU A 3 0.33 6.35 11.32
C LEU A 3 0.57 5.17 10.37
N PHE A 4 0.15 3.96 10.76
CA PHE A 4 0.29 2.76 9.91
C PHE A 4 -0.45 2.91 8.58
N MET A 5 -1.67 3.46 8.63
CA MET A 5 -2.49 3.68 7.44
C MET A 5 -1.88 4.73 6.53
N THR A 6 -1.41 5.85 7.08
CA THR A 6 -0.75 6.91 6.32
C THR A 6 0.50 6.40 5.63
N ILE A 7 1.34 5.64 6.34
CA ILE A 7 2.54 5.06 5.74
C ILE A 7 2.18 4.10 4.61
N ARG A 8 1.25 3.16 4.86
CA ARG A 8 0.93 2.12 3.88
C ARG A 8 0.21 2.65 2.64
N HIS A 9 -0.73 3.58 2.81
CA HIS A 9 -1.64 4.00 1.73
C HIS A 9 -1.34 5.36 1.13
N ALA A 10 -0.45 6.15 1.73
CA ALA A 10 -0.05 7.45 1.17
C ALA A 10 1.46 7.49 0.92
N VAL A 11 2.27 7.34 1.96
CA VAL A 11 3.74 7.53 1.85
C VAL A 11 4.35 6.50 0.90
N LEU A 12 4.04 5.22 1.08
CA LEU A 12 4.61 4.14 0.27
C LEU A 12 4.26 4.24 -1.24
N PRO A 13 2.99 4.40 -1.66
CA PRO A 13 2.67 4.56 -3.07
C PRO A 13 3.24 5.84 -3.68
N LEU A 14 3.29 6.96 -2.94
CA LEU A 14 3.92 8.19 -3.42
C LEU A 14 5.42 8.01 -3.65
N LEU A 15 6.12 7.36 -2.71
CA LEU A 15 7.53 7.02 -2.88
C LEU A 15 7.76 6.08 -4.06
N ALA A 16 6.87 5.10 -4.27
CA ALA A 16 6.96 4.21 -5.42
C ALA A 16 6.84 4.99 -6.74
N VAL A 17 5.86 5.88 -6.88
CA VAL A 17 5.72 6.75 -8.06
C VAL A 17 6.97 7.61 -8.27
N ALA A 18 7.46 8.27 -7.23
CA ALA A 18 8.67 9.09 -7.32
C ALA A 18 9.89 8.26 -7.78
N LEU A 19 10.06 7.06 -7.23
CA LEU A 19 11.22 6.21 -7.52
C LEU A 19 11.18 5.65 -8.94
N VAL A 20 10.02 5.18 -9.42
CA VAL A 20 9.91 4.59 -10.77
C VAL A 20 10.11 5.65 -11.87
N LEU A 21 9.69 6.89 -11.61
CA LEU A 21 9.93 8.03 -12.49
C LEU A 21 11.39 8.48 -12.44
N TRP A 22 11.98 8.62 -11.25
CA TRP A 22 13.36 9.06 -11.07
C TRP A 22 14.37 8.11 -11.72
N LEU A 23 14.11 6.80 -11.63
CA LEU A 23 14.94 5.76 -12.23
C LEU A 23 14.60 5.48 -13.71
N ALA A 24 13.61 6.18 -14.30
CA ALA A 24 13.16 6.03 -15.68
C ALA A 24 12.84 4.56 -16.08
N LEU A 25 12.12 3.83 -15.22
CA LEU A 25 11.77 2.43 -15.48
C LEU A 25 10.85 2.28 -16.69
N ALA A 26 10.87 1.09 -17.32
CA ALA A 26 9.96 0.77 -18.42
C ALA A 26 8.49 0.80 -17.94
N PRO A 27 7.52 1.23 -18.77
CA PRO A 27 6.13 1.48 -18.33
C PRO A 27 5.45 0.29 -17.63
N ALA A 28 5.70 -0.94 -18.11
CA ALA A 28 5.16 -2.14 -17.48
C ALA A 28 5.70 -2.36 -16.06
N GLN A 29 6.98 -2.08 -15.82
CA GLN A 29 7.60 -2.20 -14.49
C GLN A 29 7.08 -1.13 -13.54
N GLN A 30 6.91 0.11 -14.03
CA GLN A 30 6.34 1.20 -13.22
C GLN A 30 4.95 0.82 -12.69
N ALA A 31 4.07 0.36 -13.58
CA ALA A 31 2.71 -0.04 -13.23
C ALA A 31 2.68 -1.16 -12.18
N VAL A 32 3.52 -2.19 -12.35
CA VAL A 32 3.63 -3.28 -11.37
C VAL A 32 4.10 -2.77 -10.02
N ILE A 33 5.18 -1.99 -9.96
CA ILE A 33 5.74 -1.51 -8.70
C ILE A 33 4.75 -0.61 -7.96
N VAL A 34 4.12 0.33 -8.66
CA VAL A 34 3.13 1.24 -8.05
C VAL A 34 1.88 0.48 -7.60
N ALA A 35 1.39 -0.49 -8.39
CA ALA A 35 0.26 -1.32 -7.98
C ALA A 35 0.55 -2.11 -6.69
N PHE A 36 1.72 -2.77 -6.61
CA PHE A 36 2.13 -3.51 -5.41
C PHE A 36 2.34 -2.60 -4.19
N ALA A 37 2.87 -1.40 -4.39
CA ALA A 37 3.02 -0.41 -3.33
C ALA A 37 1.66 0.08 -2.78
N ALA A 38 0.63 0.13 -3.63
CA ALA A 38 -0.71 0.57 -3.25
C ALA A 38 -1.62 -0.56 -2.70
N LEU A 39 -1.19 -1.83 -2.74
CA LEU A 39 -1.95 -2.95 -2.18
C LEU A 39 -2.22 -2.76 -0.67
N PRO A 40 -3.33 -3.33 -0.16
CA PRO A 40 -3.62 -3.31 1.27
C PRO A 40 -2.66 -4.18 2.08
N THR A 41 -2.73 -4.01 3.40
CA THR A 41 -1.96 -4.81 4.36
C THR A 41 -2.36 -6.28 4.27
N ALA A 42 -1.37 -7.18 4.22
CA ALA A 42 -1.61 -8.62 4.10
C ALA A 42 -2.37 -9.18 5.31
N SER A 43 -3.31 -10.10 5.06
CA SER A 43 -4.08 -10.77 6.11
C SER A 43 -3.21 -11.64 7.03
N SER A 44 -2.06 -12.12 6.57
CA SER A 44 -1.09 -12.87 7.39
C SER A 44 -0.51 -12.05 8.55
N ALA A 45 -0.59 -10.71 8.49
CA ALA A 45 -0.19 -9.84 9.60
C ALA A 45 -0.99 -10.13 10.88
N TYR A 46 -2.28 -10.49 10.76
CA TYR A 46 -3.09 -10.92 11.90
C TYR A 46 -2.51 -12.18 12.55
N VAL A 47 -2.20 -13.19 11.75
CA VAL A 47 -1.66 -14.47 12.24
C VAL A 47 -0.31 -14.23 12.94
N LEU A 48 0.55 -13.41 12.34
CA LEU A 48 1.84 -13.07 12.92
C LEU A 48 1.68 -12.30 14.24
N ALA A 49 0.77 -11.33 14.30
CA ALA A 49 0.51 -10.56 15.51
C ALA A 49 0.05 -11.46 16.66
N VAL A 50 -0.87 -12.40 16.41
CA VAL A 50 -1.32 -13.37 17.42
C VAL A 50 -0.17 -14.29 17.87
N ARG A 51 0.66 -14.77 16.92
CA ARG A 51 1.80 -15.65 17.23
C ARG A 51 2.90 -14.96 18.03
N MET A 52 3.05 -13.65 17.91
CA MET A 52 4.01 -12.85 18.69
C MET A 52 3.45 -12.34 20.02
N GLY A 53 2.26 -12.80 20.45
CA GLY A 53 1.61 -12.34 21.69
C GLY A 53 0.99 -10.93 21.61
N GLY A 54 0.81 -10.40 20.40
CA GLY A 54 0.20 -9.10 20.15
C GLY A 54 -1.34 -9.13 20.07
N HIS A 55 -1.94 -7.96 19.86
CA HIS A 55 -3.39 -7.80 19.79
C HIS A 55 -3.97 -8.16 18.41
N GLY A 56 -4.37 -9.41 18.23
CA GLY A 56 -4.97 -9.90 16.98
C GLY A 56 -6.18 -9.10 16.50
N GLY A 57 -7.16 -8.82 17.38
CA GLY A 57 -8.37 -8.08 17.01
C GLY A 57 -8.09 -6.67 16.46
N PHE A 58 -7.10 -5.97 17.03
CA PHE A 58 -6.66 -4.67 16.53
C PHE A 58 -6.06 -4.78 15.12
N VAL A 59 -5.19 -5.76 14.89
CA VAL A 59 -4.56 -5.96 13.57
C VAL A 59 -5.58 -6.41 12.53
N ALA A 60 -6.53 -7.28 12.89
CA ALA A 60 -7.64 -7.65 12.01
C ALA A 60 -8.44 -6.42 11.57
N GLY A 61 -8.79 -5.53 12.51
CA GLY A 61 -9.46 -4.26 12.19
C GLY A 61 -8.64 -3.36 11.27
N LEU A 62 -7.32 -3.29 11.46
CA LEU A 62 -6.44 -2.56 10.55
C LEU A 62 -6.42 -3.19 9.15
N VAL A 63 -6.40 -4.52 9.03
CA VAL A 63 -6.46 -5.17 7.71
C VAL A 63 -7.75 -4.82 6.98
N THR A 64 -8.90 -4.85 7.66
CA THR A 64 -10.19 -4.48 7.05
C THR A 64 -10.21 -3.03 6.59
N LEU A 65 -9.79 -2.09 7.45
CA LEU A 65 -9.71 -0.68 7.10
C LEU A 65 -8.73 -0.43 5.94
N SER A 66 -7.60 -1.12 5.94
CA SER A 66 -6.58 -1.04 4.89
C SER A 66 -7.13 -1.49 3.54
N THR A 67 -7.93 -2.57 3.53
CA THR A 67 -8.62 -3.04 2.32
C THR A 67 -9.59 -1.99 1.78
N LEU A 68 -10.42 -1.39 2.65
CA LEU A 68 -11.37 -0.34 2.23
C LEU A 68 -10.66 0.88 1.66
N ILE A 69 -9.58 1.34 2.31
CA ILE A 69 -8.78 2.48 1.82
C ILE A 69 -8.14 2.13 0.47
N ALA A 70 -7.61 0.91 0.31
CA ALA A 70 -6.96 0.48 -0.93
C ALA A 70 -7.92 0.38 -2.12
N MET A 71 -9.22 0.15 -1.91
CA MET A 71 -10.21 0.14 -3.00
C MET A 71 -10.20 1.45 -3.81
N ALA A 72 -9.99 2.58 -3.13
CA ALA A 72 -9.78 3.87 -3.78
C ALA A 72 -8.28 4.18 -3.97
N GLY A 73 -7.42 3.83 -3.02
CA GLY A 73 -6.00 4.17 -3.03
C GLY A 73 -5.24 3.57 -4.22
N LEU A 74 -5.54 2.33 -4.59
CA LEU A 74 -4.88 1.66 -5.72
C LEU A 74 -5.19 2.30 -7.08
N PRO A 75 -6.47 2.50 -7.48
CA PRO A 75 -6.75 3.19 -8.74
C PRO A 75 -6.23 4.63 -8.73
N LEU A 76 -6.27 5.33 -7.60
CA LEU A 76 -5.72 6.70 -7.48
C LEU A 76 -4.20 6.72 -7.66
N ALA A 77 -3.46 5.77 -7.11
CA ALA A 77 -2.00 5.69 -7.28
C ALA A 77 -1.62 5.43 -8.75
N LEU A 78 -2.35 4.55 -9.45
CA LEU A 78 -2.12 4.30 -10.87
C LEU A 78 -2.53 5.49 -11.75
N ALA A 79 -3.62 6.18 -11.41
CA ALA A 79 -4.02 7.41 -12.08
C ALA A 79 -2.97 8.52 -11.91
N LEU A 80 -2.40 8.65 -10.70
CA LEU A 80 -1.31 9.59 -10.42
C LEU A 80 -0.06 9.26 -11.23
N LEU A 81 0.37 8.00 -11.27
CA LEU A 81 1.49 7.57 -12.11
C LEU A 81 1.25 7.97 -13.57
N ARG A 82 0.07 7.63 -14.11
CA ARG A 82 -0.29 7.96 -15.50
C ARG A 82 -0.31 9.47 -15.77
N ALA A 83 -0.62 10.30 -14.77
CA ALA A 83 -0.63 11.75 -14.93
C ALA A 83 0.78 12.37 -14.92
N LEU A 84 1.76 11.66 -14.35
CA LEU A 84 3.13 12.16 -14.15
C LEU A 84 4.18 11.51 -15.07
N ALA A 85 3.92 10.32 -15.59
CA ALA A 85 4.76 9.59 -16.55
C ALA A 85 4.51 10.05 -17.99
#